data_AF-W9WVS0-F1
#
_entry.id   AF-W9WVS0-F1
#
_cell.length_a   1.000
_cell.length_b   1.000
_cell.length_c   1.000
_cell.angle_alpha   90.00
_cell.angle_beta   90.00
_cell.angle_gamma   90.00
#
_symmetry.space_group_name_H-M   'P 1'
#
loop_
_entity.id
_entity.type
_entity.pdbx_description
1 polymer ?
#
loop_
_entity_poly.entity_id
_entity_poly.type
_entity_poly.pdbx_seq_one_letter_code
_entity_poly.pdbx_strand_id
1 'polypeptide(L)'
;MASLKPPFNARTAHEKVKFAQKMWNTQNPVQVSNGYTSDCIWRNRDFFFRGTPKIQEFLTKKWEKEASYRLRKELFAFTDDKIAVQFWYEYQDRSDNMKWKRCYGLEDWTFDHESGKMRKRMMSGNDILLGKDGDGVAVAEEGIEGRWFVDGVDVDDDSVTAKITEAHW
;
A
#
# COMPACT_ATOMS: atom_id res chain seq x y z
N MET A 1 -7.88 -16.87 7.83
CA MET A 1 -8.44 -15.50 7.71
C MET A 1 -9.81 -15.32 8.37
N ALA A 2 -10.49 -16.38 8.85
CA ALA A 2 -11.84 -16.30 9.40
C ALA A 2 -12.03 -15.41 10.67
N SER A 3 -10.95 -14.89 11.27
CA SER A 3 -11.01 -14.08 12.49
C SER A 3 -11.08 -12.55 12.26
N LEU A 4 -10.64 -12.04 11.10
CA LEU A 4 -10.59 -10.60 10.83
C LEU A 4 -11.73 -10.15 9.91
N LYS A 5 -12.95 -10.14 10.45
CA LYS A 5 -14.19 -9.71 9.79
C LYS A 5 -14.87 -8.61 10.58
N PRO A 6 -15.73 -7.78 9.95
CA PRO A 6 -16.45 -6.73 10.65
C PRO A 6 -17.60 -7.28 11.53
N PRO A 7 -18.14 -6.48 12.48
CA PRO A 7 -17.72 -5.12 12.81
C PRO A 7 -16.31 -5.06 13.41
N PHE A 8 -15.50 -4.10 12.97
CA PHE A 8 -14.14 -3.94 13.47
C PHE A 8 -14.11 -3.18 14.80
N ASN A 9 -13.15 -3.55 15.65
CA ASN A 9 -12.66 -2.73 16.76
C ASN A 9 -11.23 -2.28 16.46
N ALA A 10 -10.65 -1.43 17.30
CA ALA A 10 -9.32 -0.85 17.07
C ALA A 10 -8.25 -1.93 16.81
N ARG A 11 -8.25 -2.99 17.63
CA ARG A 11 -7.31 -4.11 17.47
C ARG A 11 -7.51 -4.84 16.14
N THR A 12 -8.74 -5.25 15.83
CA THR A 12 -9.00 -6.04 14.62
C THR A 12 -8.87 -5.22 13.34
N ALA A 13 -9.16 -3.91 13.38
CA ALA A 13 -8.89 -2.99 12.28
C ALA A 13 -7.38 -2.87 12.02
N HIS A 14 -6.57 -2.66 13.06
CA HIS A 14 -5.12 -2.58 12.93
C HIS A 14 -4.53 -3.90 12.40
N GLU A 15 -4.94 -5.05 12.96
CA GLU A 15 -4.56 -6.37 12.47
C GLU A 15 -4.96 -6.57 11.00
N LYS A 16 -6.12 -6.07 10.56
CA LYS A 16 -6.56 -6.12 9.16
C LYS A 16 -5.65 -5.30 8.24
N VAL A 17 -5.23 -4.11 8.67
CA VAL A 17 -4.32 -3.25 7.92
C VAL A 17 -2.95 -3.89 7.77
N LYS A 18 -2.35 -4.40 8.85
CA LYS A 18 -1.04 -5.07 8.81
C LYS A 18 -1.10 -6.40 8.06
N PHE A 19 -2.22 -7.13 8.13
CA PHE A 19 -2.45 -8.28 7.28
C PHE A 19 -2.43 -7.90 5.79
N ALA A 20 -3.14 -6.83 5.39
CA ALA A 20 -3.12 -6.35 4.02
C ALA A 20 -1.72 -5.89 3.59
N GLN A 21 -0.98 -5.17 4.44
CA GLN A 21 0.42 -4.80 4.19
C GLN A 21 1.27 -6.02 3.85
N LYS A 22 1.24 -7.05 4.71
CA LYS A 22 1.97 -8.30 4.50
C LYS A 22 1.61 -8.94 3.16
N MET A 23 0.33 -9.02 2.84
CA MET A 23 -0.13 -9.59 1.56
C MET A 23 0.41 -8.81 0.38
N TRP A 24 0.32 -7.47 0.38
CA TRP A 24 0.82 -6.65 -0.73
C TRP A 24 2.34 -6.72 -0.90
N ASN A 25 3.10 -6.84 0.20
CA ASN A 25 4.55 -7.04 0.16
C ASN A 25 4.99 -8.41 -0.39
N THR A 26 4.07 -9.37 -0.57
CA THR A 26 4.39 -10.61 -1.32
C THR A 26 4.57 -10.36 -2.81
N GLN A 27 4.05 -9.23 -3.33
CA GLN A 27 3.98 -8.90 -4.75
C GLN A 27 3.40 -10.03 -5.61
N ASN A 28 2.51 -10.85 -5.03
CA ASN A 28 1.88 -11.98 -5.71
C ASN A 28 0.42 -11.64 -6.06
N PRO A 29 0.07 -11.41 -7.34
CA PRO A 29 -1.27 -11.02 -7.76
C PRO A 29 -2.36 -11.98 -7.29
N VAL A 30 -2.11 -13.28 -7.39
CA VAL A 30 -3.08 -14.31 -7.01
C VAL A 30 -3.30 -14.31 -5.50
N GLN A 31 -2.22 -14.32 -4.71
CA GLN A 31 -2.34 -14.31 -3.25
C GLN A 31 -3.03 -13.03 -2.74
N VAL A 32 -2.65 -11.87 -3.26
CA VAL A 32 -3.28 -10.59 -2.89
C VAL A 32 -4.75 -10.57 -3.27
N SER A 33 -5.11 -11.09 -4.45
CA SER A 33 -6.50 -11.13 -4.92
C SER A 33 -7.45 -11.94 -4.01
N ASN A 34 -6.93 -12.86 -3.20
CA ASN A 34 -7.74 -13.65 -2.25
C ASN A 34 -8.37 -12.82 -1.12
N GLY A 35 -7.85 -11.60 -0.87
CA GLY A 35 -8.40 -10.67 0.10
C GLY A 35 -9.70 -9.96 -0.35
N TYR A 36 -10.13 -10.15 -1.60
CA TYR A 36 -11.25 -9.43 -2.21
C TYR A 36 -12.39 -10.38 -2.61
N THR A 37 -13.62 -9.89 -2.62
CA THR A 37 -14.76 -10.63 -3.19
C THR A 37 -14.56 -10.82 -4.70
N SER A 38 -15.20 -11.85 -5.28
CA SER A 38 -15.07 -12.18 -6.71
C SER A 38 -15.51 -11.05 -7.63
N ASP A 39 -16.37 -10.15 -7.13
CA ASP A 39 -16.96 -9.02 -7.81
C ASP A 39 -16.53 -7.66 -7.22
N CYS A 40 -15.44 -7.63 -6.43
CA CYS A 40 -14.97 -6.43 -5.74
C CYS A 40 -14.74 -5.26 -6.69
N ILE A 41 -15.19 -4.06 -6.28
CA ILE A 41 -15.05 -2.83 -7.07
C ILE A 41 -13.78 -2.11 -6.65
N TRP A 42 -12.95 -1.73 -7.62
CA TRP A 42 -11.75 -0.93 -7.39
C TRP A 42 -11.81 0.39 -8.15
N ARG A 43 -11.35 1.44 -7.47
CA ARG A 43 -10.73 2.59 -8.11
C ARG A 43 -9.29 2.66 -7.64
N ASN A 44 -8.35 2.72 -8.56
CA ASN A 44 -6.95 2.99 -8.28
C ASN A 44 -6.51 4.22 -9.07
N ARG A 45 -6.29 5.33 -8.37
CA ARG A 45 -6.12 6.66 -8.98
C ARG A 45 -7.32 6.98 -9.88
N ASP A 46 -7.11 7.03 -11.20
CA ASP A 46 -8.07 7.30 -12.25
C ASP A 46 -8.60 6.02 -12.96
N PHE A 47 -8.11 4.84 -12.58
CA PHE A 47 -8.53 3.56 -13.17
C PHE A 47 -9.65 2.89 -12.37
N PHE A 48 -10.71 2.47 -13.05
CA PHE A 48 -11.85 1.77 -12.47
C PHE A 48 -11.99 0.36 -13.05
N PHE A 49 -12.18 -0.63 -12.19
CA PHE A 49 -12.36 -2.02 -12.62
C PHE A 49 -13.05 -2.86 -11.55
N ARG A 50 -13.51 -4.05 -11.94
CA ARG A 50 -14.27 -4.95 -11.07
C ARG A 50 -13.83 -6.39 -11.23
N GLY A 51 -13.76 -7.08 -10.10
CA GLY A 51 -13.65 -8.53 -10.00
C GLY A 51 -12.23 -9.09 -10.08
N THR A 52 -12.07 -10.33 -9.62
CA THR A 52 -10.77 -11.00 -9.44
C THR A 52 -9.89 -11.00 -10.70
N PRO A 53 -10.40 -11.30 -11.91
CA PRO A 53 -9.54 -11.31 -13.11
C PRO A 53 -8.90 -9.95 -13.38
N LYS A 54 -9.64 -8.85 -13.21
CA LYS A 54 -9.14 -7.49 -13.44
C LYS A 54 -8.22 -7.01 -12.33
N ILE A 55 -8.46 -7.43 -11.09
CA ILE A 55 -7.54 -7.19 -9.97
C ILE A 55 -6.20 -7.87 -10.23
N GLN A 56 -6.20 -9.15 -10.63
CA GLN A 56 -4.95 -9.86 -10.93
C GLN A 56 -4.21 -9.24 -12.11
N GLU A 57 -4.91 -8.90 -13.20
CA GLU A 57 -4.32 -8.21 -14.36
C GLU A 57 -3.65 -6.89 -13.95
N PHE A 58 -4.34 -6.07 -13.16
CA PHE A 58 -3.80 -4.80 -12.66
C PHE A 58 -2.55 -5.01 -11.80
N LEU A 59 -2.59 -5.94 -10.85
CA LEU A 59 -1.50 -6.21 -9.93
C LEU A 59 -0.26 -6.77 -10.64
N THR A 60 -0.45 -7.63 -11.64
CA THR A 60 0.65 -8.11 -12.49
C THR A 60 1.36 -6.94 -13.17
N LYS A 61 0.61 -6.09 -13.88
CA LYS A 61 1.16 -4.91 -14.56
C LYS A 61 1.83 -3.94 -13.58
N LYS A 62 1.25 -3.78 -12.40
CA LYS A 62 1.81 -2.93 -11.33
C LYS A 62 3.22 -3.38 -10.97
N TRP A 63 3.43 -4.66 -10.66
CA TRP A 63 4.75 -5.14 -10.20
C TRP A 63 5.72 -5.52 -11.32
N GLU A 64 5.24 -5.64 -12.56
CA GLU A 64 6.10 -5.56 -13.74
C GLU A 64 6.78 -4.19 -13.82
N LYS A 65 6.03 -3.10 -13.59
CA LYS A 65 6.56 -1.73 -13.60
C LYS A 65 7.33 -1.36 -12.32
N GLU A 66 6.76 -1.67 -11.17
CA GLU A 66 7.23 -1.22 -9.85
C GLU A 66 8.14 -2.28 -9.21
N ALA A 67 9.42 -2.25 -9.57
CA ALA A 67 10.44 -3.15 -9.02
C ALA A 67 10.83 -2.74 -7.59
N SER A 68 11.41 -3.67 -6.83
CA SER A 68 11.89 -3.42 -5.46
C SER A 68 10.82 -2.82 -4.54
N TYR A 69 9.56 -3.17 -4.78
CA TYR A 69 8.38 -2.61 -4.12
C TYR A 69 8.36 -2.96 -2.62
N ARG A 70 8.25 -1.96 -1.76
CA ARG A 70 8.10 -2.13 -0.31
C ARG A 70 7.07 -1.16 0.22
N LEU A 71 6.10 -1.67 0.98
CA LEU A 71 4.91 -0.96 1.41
C LEU A 71 4.76 -1.00 2.92
N ARG A 72 4.46 0.16 3.51
CA ARG A 72 3.93 0.32 4.85
C ARG A 72 2.50 0.85 4.80
N LYS A 73 1.60 0.29 5.60
CA LYS A 73 0.23 0.75 5.81
C LYS A 73 0.00 1.04 7.28
N GLU A 74 -0.72 2.11 7.56
CA GLU A 74 -1.15 2.47 8.90
C GLU A 74 -2.67 2.70 8.94
N LEU A 75 -3.29 2.27 10.03
CA LEU A 75 -4.71 2.50 10.26
C LEU A 75 -4.94 3.99 10.52
N PHE A 76 -5.79 4.63 9.72
CA PHE A 76 -6.18 6.02 9.95
C PHE A 76 -7.48 6.11 10.76
N ALA A 77 -8.52 5.42 10.32
CA ALA A 77 -9.81 5.37 11.00
C ALA A 77 -10.57 4.09 10.64
N PHE A 78 -11.59 3.73 11.42
CA PHE A 78 -12.50 2.63 11.09
C PHE A 78 -13.90 2.90 11.63
N THR A 79 -14.90 2.31 11.00
CA THR A 79 -16.28 2.27 11.49
C THR A 79 -16.97 1.04 10.94
N ASP A 80 -17.53 0.20 11.81
CA ASP A 80 -18.26 -1.03 11.43
C ASP A 80 -17.52 -1.90 10.40
N ASP A 81 -17.92 -1.86 9.12
CA ASP A 81 -17.39 -2.60 7.99
C ASP A 81 -16.39 -1.83 7.12
N LYS A 82 -15.94 -0.65 7.58
CA LYS A 82 -15.08 0.26 6.83
C LYS A 82 -13.78 0.53 7.56
N ILE A 83 -12.70 0.63 6.79
CA ILE A 83 -11.38 1.03 7.27
C ILE A 83 -10.82 2.08 6.30
N ALA A 84 -10.35 3.20 6.85
CA ALA A 84 -9.53 4.18 6.16
C ALA A 84 -8.06 3.95 6.53
N VAL A 85 -7.20 3.97 5.52
CA VAL A 85 -5.79 3.59 5.63
C VAL A 85 -4.94 4.66 4.96
N GLN A 86 -3.86 5.05 5.63
CA GLN A 86 -2.76 5.75 4.99
C GLN A 86 -1.63 4.77 4.68
N PHE A 87 -0.91 5.00 3.60
CA PHE A 87 0.18 4.12 3.22
C PHE A 87 1.28 4.86 2.47
N TRP A 88 2.45 4.24 2.49
CA TRP A 88 3.62 4.66 1.73
C TRP A 88 4.25 3.44 1.10
N TYR A 89 4.59 3.52 -0.17
CA TYR A 89 5.45 2.51 -0.78
C TYR A 89 6.57 3.13 -1.57
N GLU A 90 7.73 2.48 -1.54
CA GLU A 90 8.88 2.84 -2.35
C GLU A 90 9.10 1.76 -3.39
N TYR A 91 9.53 2.18 -4.58
CA TYR A 91 9.78 1.30 -5.71
C TYR A 91 10.75 1.94 -6.69
N GLN A 92 11.33 1.11 -7.55
CA GLN A 92 12.04 1.53 -8.74
C GLN A 92 11.15 1.40 -9.96
N ASP A 93 11.04 2.47 -10.74
CA ASP A 93 10.20 2.48 -11.94
C ASP A 93 10.97 1.93 -13.15
N ARG A 94 10.61 0.72 -13.60
CA ARG A 94 11.24 0.11 -14.78
C ARG A 94 11.05 0.92 -16.06
N SER A 95 10.02 1.75 -16.13
CA SER A 95 9.75 2.61 -17.30
C SER A 95 10.49 3.95 -17.28
N ASP A 96 11.19 4.25 -16.18
CA ASP A 96 11.86 5.53 -15.95
C ASP A 96 13.26 5.28 -15.36
N ASN A 97 14.07 4.51 -16.09
CA ASN A 97 15.48 4.21 -15.79
C ASN A 97 15.73 3.73 -14.35
N MET A 98 14.80 2.95 -13.78
CA MET A 98 14.92 2.40 -12.42
C MET A 98 15.02 3.47 -11.32
N LYS A 99 14.54 4.69 -11.58
CA LYS A 99 14.51 5.76 -10.58
C LYS A 99 13.63 5.39 -9.40
N TRP A 100 14.10 5.72 -8.20
CA TRP A 100 13.38 5.53 -6.96
C TRP A 100 12.26 6.55 -6.80
N LYS A 101 11.09 6.06 -6.44
CA LYS A 101 9.91 6.87 -6.15
C LYS A 101 9.29 6.43 -4.83
N ARG A 102 8.71 7.38 -4.10
CA ARG A 102 7.81 7.10 -2.97
C ARG A 102 6.41 7.54 -3.34
N CYS A 103 5.45 6.63 -3.25
CA CYS A 103 4.03 6.96 -3.30
C CYS A 103 3.54 7.24 -1.89
N TYR A 104 2.92 8.39 -1.70
CA TYR A 104 2.06 8.70 -0.55
C TYR A 104 0.63 8.39 -0.95
N GLY A 105 -0.16 7.74 -0.10
CA GLY A 105 -1.55 7.49 -0.47
C GLY A 105 -2.50 7.15 0.66
N LEU A 106 -3.77 7.19 0.28
CA LEU A 106 -4.92 6.91 1.12
C LEU A 106 -5.79 5.86 0.45
N GLU A 107 -6.32 4.93 1.24
CA GLU A 107 -7.30 3.96 0.79
C GLU A 107 -8.51 3.94 1.70
N ASP A 108 -9.70 3.84 1.10
CA ASP A 108 -10.91 3.47 1.83
C ASP A 108 -11.36 2.07 1.40
N TRP A 109 -11.64 1.25 2.41
CA TRP A 109 -11.98 -0.15 2.27
C TRP A 109 -13.38 -0.40 2.82
N THR A 110 -14.16 -1.23 2.14
CA THR A 110 -15.45 -1.74 2.64
C THR A 110 -15.46 -3.25 2.52
N PHE A 111 -15.88 -3.92 3.59
CA PHE A 111 -15.78 -5.36 3.74
C PHE A 111 -17.15 -6.04 3.72
N ASP A 112 -17.18 -7.26 3.20
CA ASP A 112 -18.32 -8.16 3.34
C ASP A 112 -18.36 -8.76 4.76
N HIS A 113 -19.52 -8.76 5.40
CA HIS A 113 -19.65 -9.17 6.81
C HIS A 113 -19.42 -10.67 7.03
N GLU A 114 -19.88 -11.50 6.11
CA GLU A 114 -19.82 -12.94 6.27
C GLU A 114 -18.42 -13.47 5.99
N SER A 115 -17.86 -13.10 4.84
CA SER A 115 -16.57 -13.58 4.38
C SER A 115 -15.38 -12.81 4.97
N GLY A 116 -15.58 -11.57 5.42
CA GLY A 116 -14.50 -10.65 5.83
C GLY A 116 -13.60 -10.21 4.67
N LYS A 117 -13.97 -10.49 3.42
CA LYS A 117 -13.24 -10.05 2.22
C LYS A 117 -13.64 -8.63 1.85
N MET A 118 -12.72 -7.90 1.23
CA MET A 118 -13.01 -6.54 0.77
C MET A 118 -13.89 -6.59 -0.49
N ARG A 119 -15.01 -5.86 -0.47
CA ARG A 119 -15.94 -5.74 -1.62
C ARG A 119 -15.80 -4.41 -2.36
N LYS A 120 -15.12 -3.43 -1.75
CA LYS A 120 -14.80 -2.13 -2.33
C LYS A 120 -13.41 -1.66 -1.88
N ARG A 121 -12.56 -1.24 -2.81
CA ARG A 121 -11.29 -0.56 -2.56
C ARG A 121 -11.19 0.72 -3.39
N MET A 122 -11.08 1.86 -2.74
CA MET A 122 -10.77 3.12 -3.42
C MET A 122 -9.40 3.57 -2.94
N MET A 123 -8.48 3.84 -3.87
CA MET A 123 -7.13 4.30 -3.55
C MET A 123 -6.80 5.54 -4.34
N SER A 124 -6.28 6.55 -3.64
CA SER A 124 -5.64 7.73 -4.22
C SER A 124 -4.21 7.79 -3.72
N GLY A 125 -3.30 8.29 -4.56
CA GLY A 125 -1.92 8.48 -4.16
C GLY A 125 -1.17 9.34 -5.17
N ASN A 126 0.00 9.81 -4.75
CA ASN A 126 0.88 10.70 -5.50
C ASN A 126 2.32 10.25 -5.29
N ASP A 127 3.11 10.28 -6.37
CA ASP A 127 4.50 9.82 -6.35
C ASP A 127 5.44 11.02 -6.29
N ILE A 128 6.47 10.93 -5.46
CA ILE A 128 7.62 11.84 -5.47
C ILE A 128 8.87 11.09 -5.90
N LEU A 129 9.80 11.81 -6.51
CA LEU A 129 11.14 11.29 -6.82
C LEU A 129 11.99 11.27 -5.53
N LEU A 130 12.77 10.21 -5.32
CA LEU A 130 13.66 10.09 -4.17
C LEU A 130 15.12 10.20 -4.59
N GLY A 131 15.87 11.04 -3.91
CA GLY A 131 17.28 11.30 -4.16
C GLY A 131 17.54 12.14 -5.40
N LYS A 132 18.82 12.48 -5.60
CA LYS A 132 19.23 13.31 -6.73
C LYS A 132 19.07 12.49 -8.01
N ASP A 133 18.26 13.01 -8.93
CA ASP A 133 17.90 12.34 -10.19
C ASP A 133 17.26 10.95 -10.02
N GLY A 134 16.74 10.61 -8.84
CA GLY A 134 16.09 9.33 -8.58
C GLY A 134 17.01 8.23 -8.06
N ASP A 135 18.21 8.54 -7.57
CA ASP A 135 19.16 7.55 -7.03
C ASP A 135 18.74 6.95 -5.67
N GLY A 136 17.73 7.52 -5.01
CA GLY A 136 17.21 7.08 -3.72
C GLY A 136 18.05 7.50 -2.51
N VAL A 137 19.09 8.32 -2.69
CA VAL A 137 19.99 8.77 -1.63
C VAL A 137 19.58 10.17 -1.15
N ALA A 138 19.45 10.35 0.16
CA ALA A 138 19.10 11.66 0.73
C ALA A 138 20.26 12.65 0.60
N VAL A 139 19.95 13.92 0.32
CA VAL A 139 20.90 15.04 0.36
C VAL A 139 20.32 16.10 1.29
N ALA A 140 20.64 15.99 2.58
CA ALA A 140 19.98 16.75 3.64
C ALA A 140 20.17 18.26 3.51
N GLU A 141 21.37 18.68 3.10
CA GLU A 141 21.71 20.09 2.84
C GLU A 141 20.90 20.71 1.69
N GLU A 142 20.39 19.90 0.76
CA GLU A 142 19.55 20.33 -0.36
C GLU A 142 18.05 20.09 -0.11
N GLY A 143 17.68 19.53 1.04
CA GLY A 143 16.29 19.14 1.35
C GLY A 143 15.77 17.98 0.50
N ILE A 144 16.66 17.19 -0.13
CA ILE A 144 16.28 16.06 -0.98
C ILE A 144 16.10 14.82 -0.11
N GLU A 145 14.90 14.24 -0.17
CA GLU A 145 14.59 13.02 0.55
C GLU A 145 15.15 11.77 -0.12
N GLY A 146 15.71 10.86 0.69
CA GLY A 146 16.09 9.52 0.26
C GLY A 146 15.07 8.46 0.70
N ARG A 147 15.39 7.20 0.42
CA ARG A 147 14.59 6.04 0.82
C ARG A 147 14.42 5.90 2.33
N TRP A 148 13.27 5.38 2.74
CA TRP A 148 12.99 4.89 4.08
C TRP A 148 13.16 3.38 4.16
N PHE A 149 12.70 2.65 3.15
CA PHE A 149 12.64 1.19 3.15
C PHE A 149 13.93 0.60 2.55
N VAL A 150 15.08 0.95 3.15
CA VAL A 150 16.40 0.46 2.73
C VAL A 150 16.54 -1.05 2.94
N ASP A 151 17.41 -1.68 2.16
CA ASP A 151 17.49 -3.14 2.10
C ASP A 151 17.89 -3.74 3.46
N GLY A 152 17.24 -4.84 3.84
CA GLY A 152 17.44 -5.48 5.15
C GLY A 152 16.68 -4.84 6.31
N VAL A 153 16.09 -3.65 6.15
CA VAL A 153 15.23 -3.01 7.16
C VAL A 153 13.76 -3.40 6.93
N ASP A 154 13.06 -3.72 8.02
CA ASP A 154 11.61 -3.98 8.01
C ASP A 154 10.83 -2.66 7.88
N VAL A 155 9.72 -2.67 7.16
CA VAL A 155 8.91 -1.46 6.94
C VAL A 155 8.24 -0.94 8.23
N ASP A 156 8.06 -1.80 9.23
CA ASP A 156 7.52 -1.46 10.54
C ASP A 156 8.64 -1.19 11.58
N ASP A 157 9.91 -1.20 11.19
CA ASP A 157 11.05 -0.94 12.10
C ASP A 157 11.00 0.48 12.71
N ASP A 158 11.50 0.62 13.94
CA ASP A 158 11.54 1.91 14.65
C ASP A 158 12.34 2.98 13.88
N SER A 159 13.40 2.58 13.17
CA SER A 159 14.19 3.48 12.33
C SER A 159 13.41 4.04 11.13
N VAL A 160 12.42 3.29 10.64
CA VAL A 160 11.48 3.75 9.60
C VAL A 160 10.42 4.65 10.24
N THR A 161 9.85 4.21 11.37
CA THR A 161 8.85 5.00 12.10
C THR A 161 9.38 6.39 12.47
N ALA A 162 10.64 6.48 12.91
CA ALA A 162 11.29 7.74 13.24
C ALA A 162 11.43 8.72 12.05
N LYS A 163 11.33 8.22 10.80
CA LYS A 163 11.37 9.05 9.59
C LYS A 163 9.99 9.59 9.21
N ILE A 164 8.89 8.94 9.61
CA ILE A 164 7.51 9.36 9.30
C ILE A 164 7.08 10.42 10.32
N THR A 165 7.65 11.62 10.18
CA THR A 165 7.40 12.77 11.07
C THR A 165 6.29 13.69 10.53
N GLU A 166 5.97 14.74 11.28
CA GLU A 166 5.02 15.80 10.88
C GLU A 166 5.36 16.47 9.55
N ALA A 167 6.62 16.41 9.10
CA ALA A 167 7.04 16.89 7.78
C ALA A 167 6.39 16.11 6.61
N HIS A 168 5.77 14.96 6.88
CA HIS A 168 5.15 14.08 5.90
C HIS A 168 3.63 13.93 6.07
N TRP A 169 2.99 14.84 6.81
CA TRP A 169 1.54 14.89 6.99
C TRP A 169 0.84 15.64 5.85
#